data_AF-A0A2A2XVU2-F1
#
_entry.id   AF-A0A2A2XVU2-F1
#
_cell.length_a   1.000
_cell.length_b   1.000
_cell.length_c   1.000
_cell.angle_alpha   90.00
_cell.angle_beta   90.00
_cell.angle_gamma   90.00
#
_symmetry.space_group_name_H-M   'P 1'
#
loop_
_entity.id
_entity.type
_entity.pdbx_description
1 polymer ?
#
loop_
_entity_poly.entity_id
_entity_poly.type
_entity_poly.pdbx_seq_one_letter_code
_entity_poly.pdbx_strand_id
1 'polypeptide(L)'
;MKASILRRFHRWLGLIFSLSILASALSGVLHTIMAHKQPPPPAVKPSGSFLDPSAIRFGPAEAMKNLPVDFGNVAAINLRMIGGEPWYQIYGASPVPSYVSALDGRLDPSQDEKYGAEIAERFLGGAKVAKTDYLTSFNKEYINIFRVLPVYRFNSEDSRGTRVYVSTTTGSVTRHTNDQMQFEANVFTNFHKLAFIPDRKTRDIVLVTLTGGTALAALAGVFLFFYTRRK
;
A
#
# COMPACT_ATOMS: atom_id res chain seq x y z
N MET A 1 4.20 -25.82 45.91
CA MET A 1 3.70 -24.42 46.01
C MET A 1 2.21 -24.44 46.36
N LYS A 2 1.72 -23.57 47.25
CA LYS A 2 0.28 -23.57 47.63
C LYS A 2 -0.58 -23.21 46.42
N ALA A 3 -1.72 -23.90 46.22
CA ALA A 3 -2.63 -23.63 45.09
C ALA A 3 -3.13 -22.18 45.05
N SER A 4 -3.22 -21.50 46.19
CA SER A 4 -3.56 -20.07 46.28
C SER A 4 -2.50 -19.16 45.62
N ILE A 5 -1.21 -19.49 45.78
CA ILE A 5 -0.10 -18.74 45.18
C ILE A 5 -0.12 -18.91 43.67
N LEU A 6 -0.29 -20.15 43.18
CA LEU A 6 -0.35 -20.44 41.75
C LEU A 6 -1.52 -19.70 41.06
N ARG A 7 -2.70 -19.66 41.70
CA ARG A 7 -3.86 -18.89 41.21
C ARG A 7 -3.60 -17.38 41.19
N ARG A 8 -2.89 -16.83 42.18
CA ARG A 8 -2.53 -15.39 42.20
C ARG A 8 -1.59 -15.02 41.07
N PHE A 9 -0.56 -15.83 40.82
CA PHE A 9 0.37 -15.64 39.71
C PHE A 9 -0.34 -15.73 38.36
N HIS A 10 -1.14 -16.79 38.15
CA HIS A 10 -1.91 -16.96 36.93
C HIS A 10 -2.88 -15.79 36.69
N ARG A 11 -3.56 -15.27 37.72
CA ARG A 11 -4.43 -14.09 37.58
C ARG A 11 -3.69 -12.87 37.06
N TRP A 12 -2.54 -12.52 37.62
CA TRP A 12 -1.80 -11.32 37.20
C TRP A 12 -1.18 -11.48 35.81
N LEU A 13 -0.55 -12.62 35.53
CA LEU A 13 -0.04 -12.92 34.18
C LEU A 13 -1.19 -12.95 33.16
N GLY A 14 -2.30 -13.59 33.53
CA GLY A 14 -3.52 -13.64 32.73
C GLY A 14 -4.04 -12.25 32.40
N LEU A 15 -4.10 -11.32 33.36
CA LEU A 15 -4.53 -9.95 33.10
C LEU A 15 -3.62 -9.21 32.10
N ILE A 16 -2.30 -9.32 32.27
CA ILE A 16 -1.33 -8.65 31.38
C ILE A 16 -1.48 -9.16 29.95
N PHE A 17 -1.47 -10.48 29.75
CA PHE A 17 -1.56 -11.08 28.41
C PHE A 17 -2.99 -11.02 27.83
N SER A 18 -4.03 -11.00 28.67
CA SER A 18 -5.41 -10.81 28.20
C SER A 18 -5.63 -9.42 27.62
N LEU A 19 -4.99 -8.39 28.19
CA LEU A 19 -5.10 -7.03 27.65
C LEU A 19 -4.45 -6.92 26.27
N SER A 20 -3.27 -7.53 26.08
CA SER A 20 -2.59 -7.50 24.78
C SER A 20 -3.37 -8.28 23.72
N ILE A 21 -3.87 -9.48 24.04
CA ILE A 21 -4.69 -10.25 23.08
C ILE A 21 -6.04 -9.58 22.80
N LEU A 22 -6.66 -8.92 23.79
CA LEU A 22 -7.89 -8.17 23.59
C LEU A 22 -7.68 -7.00 22.60
N ALA A 23 -6.63 -6.20 22.80
CA ALA A 23 -6.31 -5.10 21.89
C ALA A 23 -5.98 -5.61 20.47
N SER A 24 -5.22 -6.70 20.37
CA SER A 24 -4.91 -7.35 19.10
C SER A 24 -6.18 -7.89 18.42
N ALA A 25 -7.06 -8.58 19.15
CA ALA A 25 -8.30 -9.13 18.62
C ALA A 25 -9.28 -8.03 18.16
N LEU A 26 -9.51 -7.00 18.98
CA LEU A 26 -10.40 -5.88 18.62
C LEU A 26 -9.91 -5.15 17.37
N SER A 27 -8.60 -4.90 17.28
CA SER A 27 -8.01 -4.27 16.10
C SER A 27 -8.02 -5.18 14.87
N GLY A 28 -7.89 -6.50 15.05
CA GLY A 28 -8.05 -7.50 13.99
C GLY A 28 -9.49 -7.55 13.45
N VAL A 29 -10.50 -7.54 14.34
CA VAL A 29 -11.92 -7.45 13.95
C VAL A 29 -12.19 -6.17 13.17
N LEU A 30 -11.67 -5.03 13.64
CA LEU A 30 -11.76 -3.76 12.90
C LEU A 30 -11.15 -3.88 11.50
N HIS A 31 -9.99 -4.52 11.38
CA HIS A 31 -9.35 -4.75 10.08
C HIS A 31 -10.20 -5.61 9.15
N THR A 32 -10.81 -6.69 9.66
CA THR A 32 -11.73 -7.51 8.87
C THR A 32 -12.94 -6.70 8.40
N ILE A 33 -13.54 -5.89 9.28
CA ILE A 33 -14.66 -5.02 8.91
C ILE A 33 -14.24 -4.01 7.84
N MET A 34 -13.07 -3.37 8.00
CA MET A 34 -12.52 -2.43 7.01
C MET A 34 -12.31 -3.11 5.65
N ALA A 35 -11.71 -4.30 5.63
CA ALA A 35 -11.44 -5.03 4.39
C ALA A 35 -12.73 -5.41 3.64
N HIS A 36 -13.81 -5.74 4.35
CA HIS A 36 -15.12 -6.03 3.74
C HIS A 36 -15.81 -4.79 3.18
N LYS A 37 -15.52 -3.59 3.70
CA LYS A 37 -16.05 -2.33 3.17
C LYS A 37 -15.30 -1.84 1.92
N GLN A 38 -14.11 -2.37 1.67
CA GLN A 38 -13.34 -2.00 0.49
C GLN A 38 -13.82 -2.83 -0.71
N PRO A 39 -14.01 -2.21 -1.90
CA PRO A 39 -14.31 -2.96 -3.10
C PRO A 39 -13.16 -3.94 -3.39
N PRO A 40 -13.46 -5.11 -3.99
CA PRO A 40 -12.40 -6.02 -4.42
C PRO A 40 -11.46 -5.29 -5.39
N PRO A 41 -10.18 -5.70 -5.47
CA PRO A 41 -9.27 -5.18 -6.47
C PRO A 41 -9.92 -5.25 -7.86
N PRO A 42 -9.87 -4.17 -8.65
CA PRO A 42 -10.45 -4.18 -9.98
C PRO A 42 -9.78 -5.28 -10.82
N ALA A 43 -10.55 -5.91 -11.70
CA ALA A 43 -10.01 -6.89 -12.63
C ALA A 43 -8.84 -6.29 -13.42
N VAL A 44 -7.81 -7.11 -13.69
CA VAL A 44 -6.68 -6.70 -14.51
C VAL A 44 -7.21 -6.36 -15.91
N LYS A 45 -7.07 -5.09 -16.30
CA LYS A 45 -7.44 -4.58 -17.61
C LYS A 45 -6.23 -3.85 -18.20
N PRO A 46 -6.09 -3.80 -19.54
CA PRO A 46 -5.11 -2.94 -20.17
C PRO A 46 -5.22 -1.51 -19.62
N SER A 47 -4.08 -0.88 -19.37
CA SER A 47 -4.03 0.51 -18.92
C SER A 47 -4.34 1.43 -20.09
N GLY A 48 -5.45 2.17 -20.00
CA GLY A 48 -5.98 2.99 -21.10
C GLY A 48 -7.41 2.59 -21.45
N SER A 49 -8.19 3.52 -22.02
CA SER A 49 -9.56 3.27 -22.47
C SER A 49 -9.65 3.18 -23.99
N PHE A 50 -8.65 3.70 -24.71
CA PHE A 50 -8.63 3.85 -26.15
C PHE A 50 -7.19 4.01 -26.63
N LEU A 51 -6.91 3.56 -27.84
CA LEU A 51 -5.69 3.85 -28.60
C LEU A 51 -6.16 4.18 -30.02
N ASP A 52 -5.74 5.32 -30.56
CA ASP A 52 -5.90 5.64 -31.97
C ASP A 52 -4.58 5.36 -32.71
N PRO A 53 -4.46 4.22 -33.42
CA PRO A 53 -3.24 3.92 -34.17
C PRO A 53 -2.99 4.96 -35.28
N SER A 54 -4.05 5.60 -35.76
CA SER A 54 -3.95 6.63 -36.79
C SER A 54 -3.43 7.96 -36.23
N ALA A 55 -3.28 8.14 -34.92
CA ALA A 55 -2.60 9.30 -34.35
C ALA A 55 -1.07 9.11 -34.27
N ILE A 56 -0.57 7.88 -34.46
CA ILE A 56 0.85 7.55 -34.42
C ILE A 56 1.48 7.98 -35.75
N ARG A 57 2.47 8.86 -35.67
CA ARG A 57 3.21 9.42 -36.82
C ARG A 57 4.71 9.25 -36.70
N PHE A 58 5.21 9.11 -35.47
CA PHE A 58 6.60 8.90 -35.14
C PHE A 58 6.79 7.47 -34.62
N GLY A 59 7.67 6.69 -35.24
CA GLY A 59 7.86 5.28 -34.87
C GLY A 59 8.66 5.11 -33.58
N PRO A 60 8.60 3.95 -32.89
CA PRO A 60 9.39 3.70 -31.67
C PRO A 60 10.90 3.82 -31.92
N ALA A 61 11.38 3.35 -33.08
CA ALA A 61 12.80 3.45 -33.45
C ALA A 61 13.28 4.90 -33.65
N GLU A 62 12.39 5.78 -34.11
CA GLU A 62 12.68 7.20 -34.26
C GLU A 62 12.60 7.91 -32.92
N ALA A 63 11.58 7.58 -32.10
CA ALA A 63 11.41 8.09 -30.74
C ALA A 63 12.65 7.87 -29.87
N MET A 64 13.27 6.69 -30.00
CA MET A 64 14.50 6.37 -29.25
C MET A 64 15.69 7.27 -29.61
N LYS A 65 15.73 7.86 -30.80
CA LYS A 65 16.82 8.79 -31.20
C LYS A 65 16.73 10.13 -30.47
N ASN A 66 15.55 10.47 -29.95
CA ASN A 66 15.30 11.71 -29.22
C ASN A 66 15.47 11.55 -27.70
N LEU A 67 15.90 10.37 -27.25
CA LEU A 67 16.24 10.14 -25.85
C LEU A 67 17.50 10.92 -25.46
N PRO A 68 17.65 11.29 -24.18
CA PRO A 68 18.89 11.86 -23.66
C PRO A 68 20.10 10.96 -23.96
N VAL A 69 21.26 11.57 -24.23
CA VAL A 69 22.50 10.84 -24.59
C VAL A 69 22.92 9.86 -23.48
N ASP A 70 22.60 10.16 -22.22
CA ASP A 70 22.89 9.37 -21.03
C ASP A 70 21.77 8.38 -20.65
N PHE A 71 20.72 8.23 -21.48
CA PHE A 71 19.60 7.32 -21.18
C PHE A 71 20.02 5.85 -21.07
N GLY A 72 21.08 5.47 -21.79
CA GLY A 72 21.60 4.10 -21.82
C GLY A 72 20.71 3.13 -22.59
N ASN A 73 20.79 1.84 -22.24
CA ASN A 73 20.05 0.79 -22.95
C ASN A 73 18.55 0.85 -22.63
N VAL A 74 17.73 0.82 -23.68
CA VAL A 74 16.27 0.71 -23.58
C VAL A 74 15.90 -0.72 -23.17
N ALA A 75 15.18 -0.84 -22.05
CA ALA A 75 14.72 -2.11 -21.51
C ALA A 75 13.26 -2.44 -21.92
N ALA A 76 12.41 -1.42 -22.03
CA ALA A 76 11.01 -1.58 -22.41
C ALA A 76 10.43 -0.30 -23.00
N ILE A 77 9.40 -0.42 -23.82
CA ILE A 77 8.58 0.68 -24.33
C ILE A 77 7.11 0.32 -24.14
N ASN A 78 6.36 1.24 -23.53
CA ASN A 78 4.91 1.19 -23.50
C ASN A 78 4.36 2.35 -24.34
N LEU A 79 3.24 2.12 -25.03
CA LEU A 79 2.48 3.19 -25.68
C LEU A 79 1.29 3.56 -24.79
N ARG A 80 1.19 4.85 -24.45
CA ARG A 80 0.16 5.41 -23.57
C ARG A 80 -0.58 6.52 -24.29
N MET A 81 -1.90 6.59 -24.10
CA MET A 81 -2.66 7.79 -24.47
C MET A 81 -2.65 8.74 -23.27
N ILE A 82 -2.13 9.95 -23.46
CA ILE A 82 -2.02 10.99 -22.42
C ILE A 82 -2.53 12.29 -23.04
N GLY A 83 -3.57 12.88 -22.46
CA GLY A 83 -4.22 14.08 -22.98
C GLY A 83 -4.83 13.92 -24.37
N GLY A 84 -5.18 12.70 -24.76
CA GLY A 84 -5.68 12.39 -26.10
C GLY A 84 -4.60 12.17 -27.17
N GLU A 85 -3.32 12.30 -26.83
CA GLU A 85 -2.19 12.07 -27.74
C GLU A 85 -1.46 10.76 -27.41
N PRO A 86 -0.87 10.08 -28.41
CA PRO A 86 -0.06 8.89 -28.18
C PRO A 86 1.36 9.26 -27.72
N TRP A 87 1.81 8.67 -26.61
CA TRP A 87 3.12 8.88 -26.00
C TRP A 87 3.83 7.55 -25.74
N TYR A 88 5.10 7.47 -26.12
CA TYR A 88 6.00 6.39 -25.72
C TYR A 88 6.53 6.65 -24.32
N GLN A 89 6.21 5.75 -23.40
CA GLN A 89 6.81 5.65 -22.08
C GLN A 89 7.97 4.64 -22.17
N ILE A 90 9.19 5.15 -22.18
CA ILE A 90 10.41 4.40 -22.46
C ILE A 90 11.19 4.18 -21.17
N TYR A 91 11.56 2.94 -20.90
CA TYR A 91 12.31 2.53 -19.72
C TYR A 91 13.74 2.19 -20.07
N GLY A 92 14.67 2.68 -19.27
CA GLY A 92 16.10 2.35 -19.34
C GLY A 92 16.59 1.74 -18.03
N ALA A 93 17.84 2.04 -17.65
CA ALA A 93 18.40 1.63 -16.36
C ALA A 93 17.83 2.43 -15.17
N SER A 94 17.36 3.66 -15.42
CA SER A 94 16.71 4.50 -14.41
C SER A 94 15.30 3.98 -14.07
N PRO A 95 14.87 4.05 -12.80
CA PRO A 95 13.48 3.75 -12.42
C PRO A 95 12.47 4.79 -12.92
N VAL A 96 12.93 5.94 -13.43
CA VAL A 96 12.08 6.99 -14.01
C VAL A 96 12.07 6.85 -15.54
N PRO A 97 10.90 6.63 -16.17
CA PRO A 97 10.81 6.52 -17.62
C PRO A 97 10.92 7.87 -18.32
N SER A 98 11.38 7.87 -19.57
CA SER A 98 11.29 9.01 -20.49
C SER A 98 10.00 8.96 -21.30
N TYR A 99 9.46 10.12 -21.63
CA TYR A 99 8.23 10.26 -22.40
C TYR A 99 8.50 10.98 -23.71
N VAL A 100 8.27 10.28 -24.82
CA VAL A 100 8.46 10.82 -26.17
C VAL A 100 7.13 10.73 -26.93
N SER A 101 6.66 11.84 -27.46
CA SER A 101 5.43 11.90 -28.25
C SER A 101 5.55 11.02 -29.49
N ALA A 102 4.55 10.15 -29.70
CA ALA A 102 4.43 9.35 -30.92
C ALA A 102 3.78 10.13 -32.07
N LEU A 103 3.44 11.41 -31.84
CA LEU A 103 2.91 12.32 -32.87
C LEU A 103 4.03 13.08 -33.57
N ASP A 104 5.00 13.60 -32.82
CA ASP A 104 6.02 14.53 -33.32
C ASP A 104 7.45 14.25 -32.79
N GLY A 105 7.62 13.22 -31.96
CA GLY A 105 8.92 12.86 -31.39
C GLY A 105 9.37 13.75 -30.24
N ARG A 106 8.55 14.69 -29.75
CA ARG A 106 8.92 15.60 -28.67
C ARG A 106 9.13 14.86 -27.34
N LEU A 107 10.26 15.10 -26.69
CA LEU A 107 10.53 14.65 -25.32
C LEU A 107 9.82 15.58 -24.32
N ASP A 108 9.05 15.02 -23.38
CA ASP A 108 8.37 15.79 -22.35
C ASP A 108 8.21 15.00 -21.04
N PRO A 109 9.09 15.20 -20.06
CA PRO A 109 9.02 14.50 -18.77
C PRO A 109 7.74 14.79 -17.96
N SER A 110 7.04 15.90 -18.22
CA SER A 110 5.82 16.26 -17.48
C SER A 110 4.65 15.30 -17.76
N GLN A 111 4.74 14.52 -18.83
CA GLN A 111 3.71 13.55 -19.21
C GLN A 111 3.59 12.39 -18.22
N ASP A 112 4.63 12.08 -17.43
CA ASP A 112 4.55 11.06 -16.39
C ASP A 112 3.52 11.45 -15.32
N GLU A 113 3.63 12.65 -14.79
CA GLU A 113 2.69 13.17 -13.80
C GLU A 113 1.29 13.34 -14.38
N LYS A 114 1.17 13.84 -15.62
CA LYS A 114 -0.12 13.98 -16.30
C LYS A 114 -0.81 12.62 -16.48
N TYR A 115 -0.06 11.59 -16.87
CA TYR A 115 -0.59 10.24 -16.96
C TYR A 115 -1.02 9.69 -15.59
N GLY A 116 -0.23 9.94 -14.54
CA GLY A 116 -0.59 9.62 -13.17
C GLY A 116 -1.90 10.28 -12.73
N ALA A 117 -2.09 11.55 -13.07
CA ALA A 117 -3.31 12.31 -12.78
C ALA A 117 -4.52 11.72 -13.53
N GLU A 118 -4.39 11.39 -14.81
CA GLU A 118 -5.49 10.78 -15.59
C GLU A 118 -5.92 9.41 -15.04
N ILE A 119 -4.97 8.61 -14.55
CA ILE A 119 -5.28 7.34 -13.86
C ILE A 119 -6.05 7.62 -12.56
N ALA A 120 -5.61 8.60 -11.77
CA ALA A 120 -6.26 9.00 -10.52
C ALA A 120 -7.68 9.53 -10.74
N GLU A 121 -7.85 10.50 -11.64
CA GLU A 121 -9.15 11.10 -11.97
C GLU A 121 -10.12 10.02 -12.45
N ARG A 122 -9.69 9.15 -13.36
CA ARG A 122 -10.52 8.04 -13.86
C ARG A 122 -10.94 7.08 -12.77
N PHE A 123 -10.03 6.71 -11.87
CA PHE A 123 -10.33 5.82 -10.74
C PHE A 123 -11.35 6.46 -9.79
N LEU A 124 -11.28 7.78 -9.59
CA LEU A 124 -12.18 8.56 -8.73
C LEU A 124 -13.45 9.05 -9.46
N GLY A 125 -13.78 8.49 -10.63
CA GLY A 125 -15.01 8.83 -11.35
C GLY A 125 -15.01 10.21 -11.99
N GLY A 126 -13.83 10.73 -12.37
CA GLY A 126 -13.66 12.03 -13.01
C GLY A 126 -13.44 13.20 -12.05
N ALA A 127 -13.35 12.94 -10.73
CA ALA A 127 -13.02 13.96 -9.75
C ALA A 127 -11.63 14.54 -10.02
N LYS A 128 -11.51 15.87 -9.92
CA LYS A 128 -10.22 16.56 -10.02
C LYS A 128 -9.31 16.22 -8.85
N VAL A 129 -8.02 16.10 -9.15
CA VAL A 129 -7.02 15.73 -8.17
C VAL A 129 -5.81 16.68 -8.22
N ALA A 130 -5.21 16.89 -7.06
CA ALA A 130 -3.95 17.60 -6.91
C ALA A 130 -2.83 16.63 -6.54
N LYS A 131 -1.68 16.71 -7.22
CA LYS A 131 -0.47 16.00 -6.78
C LYS A 131 -0.03 16.57 -5.44
N THR A 132 0.27 15.69 -4.51
CA THR A 132 0.77 16.08 -3.18
C THR A 132 2.10 15.46 -2.83
N ASP A 133 2.50 14.37 -3.49
CA ASP A 133 3.78 13.71 -3.22
C ASP A 133 4.20 12.80 -4.39
N TYR A 134 5.47 12.40 -4.42
CA TYR A 134 6.03 11.37 -5.29
C TYR A 134 6.95 10.46 -4.48
N LEU A 135 6.49 9.24 -4.21
CA LEU A 135 7.14 8.33 -3.29
C LEU A 135 8.07 7.38 -4.04
N THR A 136 9.34 7.41 -3.67
CA THR A 136 10.38 6.44 -4.05
C THR A 136 10.71 5.46 -2.92
N SER A 137 10.07 5.61 -1.76
CA SER A 137 10.20 4.72 -0.60
C SER A 137 8.87 4.61 0.15
N PHE A 138 8.71 3.53 0.91
CA PHE A 138 7.51 3.31 1.72
C PHE A 138 7.49 4.25 2.94
N ASN A 139 6.28 4.63 3.37
CA ASN A 139 6.08 5.46 4.56
C ASN A 139 4.97 4.88 5.46
N LYS A 140 4.46 5.68 6.42
CA LYS A 140 3.44 5.23 7.38
C LYS A 140 2.06 4.96 6.77
N GLU A 141 1.72 5.61 5.65
CA GLU A 141 0.45 5.43 4.93
C GLU A 141 0.59 4.41 3.79
N TYR A 142 1.61 4.59 2.94
CA TYR A 142 1.95 3.69 1.84
C TYR A 142 3.05 2.71 2.28
N ILE A 143 2.63 1.66 3.00
CA ILE A 143 3.52 0.66 3.60
C ILE A 143 3.93 -0.44 2.61
N ASN A 144 4.94 -1.24 2.99
CA ASN A 144 5.53 -2.31 2.15
C ASN A 144 4.54 -3.37 1.60
N ILE A 145 3.31 -3.47 2.14
CA ILE A 145 2.30 -4.40 1.62
C ILE A 145 1.88 -4.06 0.18
N PHE A 146 2.00 -2.80 -0.25
CA PHE A 146 1.63 -2.38 -1.61
C PHE A 146 2.66 -2.77 -2.67
N ARG A 147 3.92 -3.02 -2.28
CA ARG A 147 5.00 -3.59 -3.12
C ARG A 147 5.32 -2.88 -4.44
N VAL A 148 4.70 -1.74 -4.74
CA VAL A 148 4.90 -0.99 -5.98
C VAL A 148 5.47 0.38 -5.65
N LEU A 149 6.65 0.68 -6.18
CA LEU A 149 7.32 1.98 -6.18
C LEU A 149 8.04 2.17 -7.53
N PRO A 150 8.24 3.42 -8.00
CA PRO A 150 7.74 4.66 -7.40
C PRO A 150 6.23 4.86 -7.65
N VAL A 151 5.62 5.76 -6.87
CA VAL A 151 4.20 6.14 -7.03
C VAL A 151 3.96 7.62 -6.81
N TYR A 152 3.04 8.21 -7.56
CA TYR A 152 2.49 9.53 -7.27
C TYR A 152 1.42 9.42 -6.19
N ARG A 153 1.30 10.44 -5.34
CA ARG A 153 0.16 10.65 -4.45
C ARG A 153 -0.70 11.79 -4.96
N PHE A 154 -1.96 11.49 -5.22
CA PHE A 154 -2.97 12.46 -5.63
C PHE A 154 -4.07 12.54 -4.59
N ASN A 155 -4.47 13.76 -4.24
CA ASN A 155 -5.58 14.03 -3.35
C ASN A 155 -6.78 14.54 -4.14
N SER A 156 -7.97 14.05 -3.80
CA SER A 156 -9.25 14.63 -4.23
C SER A 156 -9.60 15.82 -3.35
N GLU A 157 -10.27 16.82 -3.90
CA GLU A 157 -10.81 17.96 -3.15
C GLU A 157 -12.15 17.63 -2.49
N ASP A 158 -12.18 16.58 -1.66
CA ASP A 158 -13.37 16.22 -0.88
C ASP A 158 -13.15 16.37 0.63
N SER A 159 -14.26 16.47 1.38
CA SER A 159 -14.22 16.63 2.84
C SER A 159 -13.78 15.36 3.59
N ARG A 160 -13.56 14.25 2.88
CA ARG A 160 -13.14 12.97 3.47
C ARG A 160 -11.61 12.83 3.47
N GLY A 161 -10.92 13.73 2.79
CA GLY A 161 -9.49 13.64 2.55
C GLY A 161 -9.15 12.47 1.62
N THR A 162 -9.97 12.14 0.62
CA THR A 162 -9.70 11.01 -0.28
C THR A 162 -8.38 11.20 -1.03
N ARG A 163 -7.58 10.14 -1.08
CA ARG A 163 -6.31 10.11 -1.82
C ARG A 163 -6.02 8.76 -2.44
N VAL A 164 -5.30 8.81 -3.55
CA VAL A 164 -4.87 7.64 -4.30
C VAL A 164 -3.38 7.68 -4.55
N TYR A 165 -2.77 6.51 -4.54
CA TYR A 165 -1.39 6.28 -4.93
C TYR A 165 -1.40 5.61 -6.29
N VAL A 166 -0.63 6.15 -7.24
CA VAL A 166 -0.68 5.75 -8.64
C VAL A 166 0.72 5.35 -9.10
N SER A 167 0.83 4.18 -9.72
CA SER A 167 2.03 3.82 -10.48
C SER A 167 1.76 4.03 -11.96
N THR A 168 2.56 4.89 -12.60
CA THR A 168 2.56 5.08 -14.05
C THR A 168 3.18 3.86 -14.76
N THR A 169 3.99 3.07 -14.06
CA THR A 169 4.55 1.82 -14.55
C THR A 169 3.49 0.77 -14.79
N THR A 170 2.66 0.49 -13.78
CA THR A 170 1.55 -0.47 -13.92
C THR A 170 0.33 0.15 -14.59
N GLY A 171 0.25 1.49 -14.61
CA GLY A 171 -0.89 2.23 -15.13
C GLY A 171 -2.13 2.06 -14.25
N SER A 172 -1.95 1.97 -12.93
CA SER A 172 -3.05 1.67 -11.98
C SER A 172 -2.91 2.41 -10.65
N VAL A 173 -4.05 2.57 -9.97
CA VAL A 173 -4.09 2.95 -8.55
C VAL A 173 -3.65 1.75 -7.71
N THR A 174 -2.57 1.92 -6.95
CA THR A 174 -1.97 0.89 -6.08
C THR A 174 -2.48 0.96 -4.65
N ARG A 175 -3.00 2.12 -4.21
CA ARG A 175 -3.71 2.30 -2.94
C ARG A 175 -4.76 3.39 -3.09
N HIS A 176 -5.96 3.15 -2.57
CA HIS A 176 -7.00 4.15 -2.37
C HIS A 176 -7.32 4.22 -0.87
N THR A 177 -7.35 5.43 -0.31
CA THR A 177 -7.65 5.63 1.11
C THR A 177 -8.25 7.02 1.36
N ASN A 178 -8.69 7.26 2.59
CA ASN A 178 -9.19 8.53 3.10
C ASN A 178 -8.91 8.59 4.61
N ASP A 179 -9.34 9.67 5.30
CA ASP A 179 -8.99 9.86 6.71
C ASP A 179 -9.51 8.74 7.62
N GLN A 180 -10.76 8.31 7.42
CA GLN A 180 -11.37 7.24 8.19
C GLN A 180 -10.66 5.89 7.93
N MET A 181 -10.43 5.54 6.67
CA MET A 181 -9.73 4.30 6.31
C MET A 181 -8.29 4.28 6.84
N GLN A 182 -7.62 5.44 6.82
CA GLN A 182 -6.27 5.55 7.35
C GLN A 182 -6.24 5.44 8.87
N PHE A 183 -7.22 6.03 9.56
CA PHE A 183 -7.38 5.87 11.00
C PHE A 183 -7.56 4.40 11.37
N GLU A 184 -8.46 3.68 10.71
CA GLU A 184 -8.69 2.25 10.92
C GLU A 184 -7.41 1.43 10.65
N ALA A 185 -6.72 1.72 9.55
CA ALA A 185 -5.44 1.09 9.22
C ALA A 185 -4.34 1.38 10.27
N ASN A 186 -4.34 2.58 10.87
CA ASN A 186 -3.42 2.97 11.95
C ASN A 186 -3.72 2.20 13.24
N VAL A 187 -5.00 2.04 13.61
CA VAL A 187 -5.41 1.24 14.78
C VAL A 187 -4.91 -0.19 14.61
N PHE A 188 -5.20 -0.83 13.48
CA PHE A 188 -4.70 -2.17 13.19
C PHE A 188 -3.17 -2.23 13.20
N THR A 189 -2.51 -1.26 12.55
CA THR A 189 -1.06 -1.25 12.43
C THR A 189 -0.34 -1.08 13.76
N ASN A 190 -0.91 -0.34 14.71
CA ASN A 190 -0.31 -0.16 16.02
C ASN A 190 -0.70 -1.27 17.01
N PHE A 191 -1.96 -1.68 17.07
CA PHE A 191 -2.41 -2.64 18.10
C PHE A 191 -2.24 -4.11 17.71
N HIS A 192 -2.23 -4.43 16.41
CA HIS A 192 -2.04 -5.80 15.93
C HIS A 192 -0.60 -6.09 15.53
N LYS A 193 0.12 -5.09 14.98
CA LYS A 193 1.50 -5.25 14.50
C LYS A 193 2.54 -4.52 15.36
N LEU A 194 2.14 -3.75 16.38
CA LEU A 194 3.04 -2.96 17.23
C LEU A 194 3.97 -2.01 16.45
N ALA A 195 3.47 -1.39 15.39
CA ALA A 195 4.28 -0.55 14.49
C ALA A 195 4.85 0.72 15.14
N PHE A 196 4.38 1.11 16.33
CA PHE A 196 5.00 2.16 17.14
C PHE A 196 6.40 1.77 17.64
N ILE A 197 6.78 0.49 17.58
CA ILE A 197 8.15 0.01 17.82
C ILE A 197 8.90 0.02 16.46
N PRO A 198 9.82 0.98 16.23
CA PRO A 198 10.44 1.15 14.91
C PRO A 198 11.43 0.04 14.57
N ASP A 199 12.20 -0.41 15.56
CA ASP A 199 13.17 -1.50 15.37
C ASP A 199 12.44 -2.83 15.17
N ARG A 200 12.63 -3.44 14.00
CA ARG A 200 11.96 -4.67 13.61
C ARG A 200 12.28 -5.80 14.59
N LYS A 201 13.55 -5.98 14.97
CA LYS A 201 13.97 -7.09 15.82
C LYS A 201 13.31 -7.00 17.20
N THR A 202 13.33 -5.81 17.79
CA THR A 202 12.68 -5.54 19.08
C THR A 202 11.18 -5.77 18.99
N ARG A 203 10.52 -5.25 17.95
CA ARG A 203 9.09 -5.46 17.73
C ARG A 203 8.72 -6.94 17.61
N ASP A 204 9.51 -7.70 16.85
CA ASP A 204 9.27 -9.12 16.64
C ASP A 204 9.48 -9.90 17.96
N ILE A 205 10.49 -9.57 18.76
CA ILE A 205 10.70 -10.13 20.11
C ILE A 205 9.51 -9.84 21.03
N VAL A 206 9.01 -8.60 21.05
CA VAL A 206 7.86 -8.20 21.87
C VAL A 206 6.61 -8.95 21.42
N LEU A 207 6.34 -9.03 20.12
CA LEU A 207 5.22 -9.79 19.56
C LEU A 207 5.27 -11.28 19.95
N VAL A 208 6.43 -11.91 19.81
CA VAL A 208 6.63 -13.33 20.19
C VAL A 208 6.42 -13.51 21.69
N THR A 209 6.92 -12.59 22.52
CA THR A 209 6.76 -12.64 23.98
C THR A 209 5.30 -12.51 24.40
N LEU A 210 4.57 -11.54 23.84
CA LEU A 210 3.15 -11.34 24.14
C LEU A 210 2.30 -12.53 23.66
N THR A 211 2.59 -13.04 22.46
CA THR A 211 1.85 -14.18 21.88
C THR A 211 2.14 -15.46 22.65
N GLY A 212 3.41 -15.78 22.90
CA GLY A 212 3.82 -16.94 23.69
C GLY A 212 3.33 -16.87 25.13
N GLY A 213 3.41 -15.69 25.76
CA GLY A 213 2.87 -15.45 27.09
C GLY A 213 1.35 -15.65 27.17
N THR A 214 0.60 -15.22 26.15
CA THR A 214 -0.84 -15.51 26.03
C THR A 214 -1.11 -17.01 25.94
N ALA A 215 -0.37 -17.74 25.11
CA ALA A 215 -0.51 -19.19 24.98
C ALA A 215 -0.20 -19.91 26.31
N LEU A 216 0.89 -19.53 26.98
CA LEU A 216 1.25 -20.08 28.29
C LEU A 216 0.22 -19.76 29.37
N ALA A 217 -0.33 -18.54 29.38
CA ALA A 217 -1.41 -18.17 30.28
C ALA A 217 -2.66 -19.02 30.05
N ALA A 218 -3.06 -19.25 28.79
CA ALA A 218 -4.18 -20.12 28.44
C ALA A 218 -3.95 -21.57 28.89
N LEU A 219 -2.78 -22.14 28.60
CA LEU A 219 -2.41 -23.49 29.05
C LEU A 219 -2.39 -23.61 30.58
N ALA A 220 -1.85 -22.62 31.28
CA ALA A 220 -1.86 -22.57 32.74
C ALA A 220 -3.28 -22.53 33.30
N GLY A 221 -4.22 -21.83 32.63
CA GLY A 221 -5.64 -21.82 32.99
C GLY A 221 -6.28 -23.19 32.87
N VAL A 222 -6.06 -23.88 31.74
CA VAL A 222 -6.53 -25.26 31.51
C VAL A 222 -5.95 -26.22 32.57
N PHE A 223 -4.65 -26.14 32.81
CA PHE A 223 -3.98 -26.94 33.83
C PHE A 223 -4.58 -26.69 35.22
N LEU A 224 -4.75 -25.42 35.61
CA LEU A 224 -5.32 -25.04 36.90
C LEU A 224 -6.76 -25.53 37.08
N PHE A 225 -7.56 -25.52 36.02
CA PHE A 225 -8.91 -26.07 36.04
C PHE A 225 -8.91 -27.53 36.49
N PHE A 226 -8.09 -28.39 35.88
CA PHE A 226 -8.01 -29.80 36.27
C PHE A 226 -7.29 -30.03 37.61
N TYR A 227 -6.21 -29.29 37.88
CA TYR A 227 -5.42 -29.44 39.11
C TYR A 227 -6.20 -29.02 40.36
N THR A 228 -7.11 -28.05 40.24
CA THR A 228 -7.87 -27.51 41.37
C THR A 228 -9.32 -27.98 41.40
N ARG A 229 -9.76 -28.77 40.41
CA ARG A 229 -11.06 -29.44 40.40
C ARG A 229 -11.17 -30.34 41.64
N ARG A 230 -12.16 -30.07 42.50
CA ARG A 230 -12.50 -31.01 43.58
C ARG A 230 -13.01 -32.30 42.93
N LYS A 231 -12.53 -33.45 43.43
CA LYS A 231 -13.05 -34.75 43.03
C LYS A 231 -14.56 -34.81 43.28
#